data_AF-A0A0D5XVV4-F1
#
_entry.id   AF-A0A0D5XVV4-F1
#
_cell.length_a   1.000
_cell.length_b   1.000
_cell.length_c   1.000
_cell.angle_alpha   90.00
_cell.angle_beta   90.00
_cell.angle_gamma   90.00
#
_symmetry.space_group_name_H-M   'P 1'
#
loop_
_entity.id
_entity.type
_entity.pdbx_description
1 polymer ?
#
loop_
_entity_poly.entity_id
_entity_poly.type
_entity_poly.pdbx_seq_one_letter_code
_entity_poly.pdbx_strand_id
1 'polypeptide(L)' 'MSHEGVAAGVRIWDVHQQDMLVGMFHSESDAHNYKAELEKLEQKRFTQDS' A
#
# COMPACT_ATOMS: atom_id res chain seq x y z
N MET A 1 -7.90 -13.63 -16.79
CA MET A 1 -8.52 -12.40 -17.31
C MET A 1 -8.34 -11.35 -16.21
N SER A 2 -7.19 -10.69 -16.26
CA SER A 2 -6.76 -9.73 -15.23
C SER A 2 -7.31 -8.36 -15.60
N HIS A 3 -7.69 -7.56 -14.61
CA HIS A 3 -8.19 -6.20 -14.77
C HIS A 3 -7.10 -5.31 -15.40
N GLU A 4 -6.91 -5.41 -16.71
CA GLU A 4 -6.21 -4.42 -17.53
C GLU A 4 -7.13 -3.22 -17.75
N GLY A 5 -7.50 -2.57 -16.64
CA GLY A 5 -7.95 -1.19 -16.65
C GLY A 5 -6.73 -0.31 -16.81
N VAL A 6 -6.17 -0.26 -18.03
CA VAL A 6 -5.28 0.82 -18.46
C VAL A 6 -6.10 2.10 -18.38
N ALA A 7 -6.12 2.75 -17.21
CA ALA A 7 -6.57 4.12 -17.09
C ALA A 7 -5.51 5.00 -17.79
N ALA A 8 -5.57 5.10 -19.11
CA ALA A 8 -4.79 6.03 -19.94
C ALA A 8 -3.24 5.99 -19.80
N GLY A 9 -2.65 4.90 -19.28
CA GLY A 9 -1.19 4.77 -19.07
C GLY A 9 -0.73 4.94 -17.62
N VAL A 10 -1.67 5.06 -16.67
CA VAL A 10 -1.38 5.09 -15.23
C VAL A 10 -1.18 3.66 -14.70
N ARG A 11 -0.01 3.39 -14.13
CA ARG A 11 0.29 2.14 -13.42
C ARG A 11 -0.32 2.21 -12.02
N ILE A 12 -1.29 1.35 -11.74
CA ILE A 12 -1.88 1.21 -10.40
C ILE A 12 -1.01 0.26 -9.58
N TRP A 13 -0.74 0.65 -8.34
CA TRP A 13 0.05 -0.06 -7.35
C TRP A 13 -0.86 -0.50 -6.21
N ASP A 14 -1.06 -1.81 -6.12
CA ASP A 14 -1.80 -2.44 -5.04
C ASP A 14 -0.89 -2.66 -3.83
N VAL A 15 -1.18 -1.99 -2.72
CA VAL A 15 -0.47 -2.16 -1.44
C VAL A 15 -1.21 -3.20 -0.61
N HIS A 16 -0.54 -4.31 -0.36
CA HIS A 16 -1.05 -5.41 0.46
C HIS A 16 -0.33 -5.47 1.80
N GLN A 17 -1.07 -5.70 2.87
CA GLN A 17 -0.57 -5.98 4.23
C GLN A 17 -1.16 -7.31 4.68
N GLN A 18 -0.31 -8.26 5.07
CA GLN A 18 -0.73 -9.59 5.55
C GLN A 18 -1.77 -10.28 4.63
N ASP A 19 -1.52 -10.27 3.32
CA ASP A 19 -2.41 -10.83 2.29
C ASP A 19 -3.70 -10.03 2.02
N MET A 20 -3.94 -8.92 2.74
CA MET A 20 -5.09 -8.05 2.53
C MET A 20 -4.71 -6.81 1.72
N LEU A 21 -5.48 -6.48 0.69
CA LEU A 21 -5.33 -5.21 -0.02
C LEU A 21 -5.76 -4.06 0.90
N VAL A 22 -4.81 -3.21 1.28
CA VAL A 22 -5.03 -2.07 2.19
C VAL A 22 -5.07 -0.74 1.47
N GLY A 23 -4.60 -0.67 0.21
CA GLY A 23 -4.73 0.52 -0.62
C GLY A 23 -4.40 0.29 -2.09
N MET A 24 -5.01 1.08 -2.97
CA MET A 24 -4.72 1.14 -4.40
C MET A 24 -4.22 2.54 -4.75
N PHE A 25 -3.02 2.63 -5.32
CA PHE A 25 -2.37 3.92 -5.61
C PHE A 25 -2.09 4.07 -7.09
N HIS A 26 -2.18 5.29 -7.60
CA HIS A 26 -1.91 5.60 -9.01
C HIS A 26 -0.45 6.03 -9.27
N SER A 27 0.38 6.00 -8.23
CA SER A 27 1.79 6.39 -8.25
C SER A 27 2.61 5.46 -7.35
N GLU A 28 3.81 5.07 -7.81
CA GLU A 28 4.73 4.22 -7.04
C GLU A 28 5.16 4.90 -5.73
N SER A 29 5.42 6.20 -5.77
CA SER A 29 5.86 6.98 -4.60
C SER A 29 4.81 7.03 -3.51
N ASP A 30 3.52 7.21 -3.86
CA ASP A 30 2.42 7.19 -2.90
C ASP A 30 2.24 5.80 -2.28
N ALA A 31 2.33 4.73 -3.09
CA ALA A 31 2.26 3.35 -2.62
C ALA A 31 3.39 3.02 -1.63
N HIS A 32 4.63 3.42 -1.97
CA HIS A 32 5.79 3.24 -1.12
C HIS A 32 5.69 4.05 0.18
N ASN A 33 5.22 5.30 0.11
CA ASN A 33 5.07 6.14 1.29
C ASN A 33 3.99 5.59 2.22
N TYR A 34 2.84 5.16 1.67
CA TYR A 34 1.77 4.56 2.46
C TYR A 34 2.22 3.27 3.16
N LYS A 35 2.98 2.41 2.46
CA LYS A 35 3.58 1.21 3.05
C LYS A 35 4.54 1.55 4.18
N ALA A 36 5.42 2.53 3.99
CA ALA A 36 6.38 2.96 5.00
C ALA A 36 5.69 3.55 6.25
N GLU A 37 4.58 4.28 6.08
CA GLU A 37 3.80 4.81 7.20
C GLU A 37 3.07 3.68 7.95
N LEU A 38 2.53 2.68 7.25
CA LEU A 38 1.96 1.48 7.85
C LEU A 38 2.96 0.74 8.74
N GLU A 39 4.16 0.45 8.22
CA GLU A 39 5.21 -0.23 8.98
C GLU A 39 5.62 0.56 10.24
N LYS A 40 5.69 1.89 10.15
CA LYS A 40 5.97 2.75 11.33
C LYS A 40 4.83 2.72 12.35
N LEU A 41 3.57 2.72 11.90
CA LEU A 41 2.42 2.65 12.78
C LEU A 41 2.35 1.30 13.50
N GLU A 42 2.67 0.21 12.81
CA GLU A 42 2.76 -1.13 13.40
C GLU A 42 3.87 -1.21 14.45
N GLN A 43 5.07 -0.67 14.15
CA GLN A 43 6.17 -0.62 15.11
C GLN A 43 5.83 0.22 16.35
N LYS A 44 5.17 1.37 16.17
CA LYS A 44 4.70 2.20 17.27
C LYS A 44 3.68 1.45 18.13
N ARG A 45 2.72 0.77 17.51
CA ARG A 45 1.73 -0.07 18.22
C ARG A 45 2.39 -1.16 19.04
N PHE A 46 3.38 -1.86 18.48
CA PHE A 46 4.11 -2.90 19.19
C PHE A 46 4.91 -2.35 20.37
N THR A 47 5.48 -1.14 20.23
CA THR A 47 6.31 -0.52 21.27
C THR A 47 5.49 0.11 22.40
N GLN A 48 4.26 0.57 22.13
CA GLN A 48 3.39 1.21 23.13
C GLN A 48 2.54 0.24 23.96
N ASP A 49 2.43 -1.02 23.52
CA ASP A 49 1.66 -2.09 24.18
C ASP A 49 2.55 -3.03 25.02
N SER A 50 3.80 -2.63 25.33
CA SER A 50 4.77 -3.37 26.16
C SER A 50 4.99 -2.75 27.53
#